data_AF-A0A924MEA0-F1
#
_entry.id   AF-A0A924MEA0-F1
#
_cell.length_a   1.000
_cell.length_b   1.000
_cell.length_c   1.000
_cell.angle_alpha   90.00
_cell.angle_beta   90.00
_cell.angle_gamma   90.00
#
_symmetry.space_group_name_H-M   'P 1'
#
loop_
_entity.id
_entity.type
_entity.pdbx_description
1 polymer ?
#
loop_
_entity_poly.entity_id
_entity_poly.type
_entity_poly.pdbx_seq_one_letter_code
_entity_poly.pdbx_strand_id
1 'polypeptide(L)'
;MSLRNQFLNHIAQTSDAPIGLEMVRAEGIWLYDIDGKRYLDMISGFSVANIGHSHPKVVQAVQSQAAQYMHLIVYGEYIQQPQVAYAKLLTEYLPPSLNCVYFTNSGAEATEGAMKLAKRVTNR
;
A
#
# COMPACT_ATOMS: atom_id res chain seq x y z
N MET A 1 -23.18 -5.10 20.55
CA MET A 1 -23.38 -5.30 19.10
C MET A 1 -22.10 -5.93 18.55
N SER A 2 -22.19 -7.05 17.82
CA SER A 2 -20.99 -7.74 17.29
C SER A 2 -20.22 -6.87 16.28
N LEU A 3 -18.93 -7.15 16.08
CA LEU A 3 -18.12 -6.45 15.08
C LEU A 3 -18.71 -6.63 13.68
N ARG A 4 -19.18 -7.84 13.34
CA ARG A 4 -19.96 -8.09 12.12
C ARG A 4 -21.16 -7.16 11.94
N ASN A 5 -21.96 -6.93 12.99
CA ASN A 5 -23.10 -6.03 12.89
C ASN A 5 -22.66 -4.57 12.68
N GLN A 6 -21.53 -4.15 13.25
CA GLN A 6 -20.99 -2.82 13.01
C GLN A 6 -20.47 -2.69 11.57
N PHE A 7 -19.76 -3.71 11.05
CA PHE A 7 -19.30 -3.77 9.67
C PHE A 7 -20.45 -3.59 8.67
N LEU A 8 -21.56 -4.32 8.85
CA LEU A 8 -22.70 -4.26 7.93
C LEU A 8 -23.46 -2.92 8.00
N ASN A 9 -23.50 -2.27 9.16
CA ASN A 9 -24.28 -1.05 9.34
C ASN A 9 -23.46 0.24 9.13
N HIS A 10 -22.13 0.18 9.20
CA HIS A 10 -21.27 1.37 9.20
C HIS A 10 -20.19 1.40 8.11
N ILE A 11 -19.98 0.30 7.37
CA ILE A 11 -19.05 0.27 6.23
C ILE A 11 -19.85 0.08 4.95
N ALA A 12 -19.51 0.86 3.91
CA ALA A 12 -20.13 0.72 2.59
C ALA A 12 -19.85 -0.67 2.00
N GLN A 13 -20.90 -1.38 1.59
CA GLN A 13 -20.77 -2.71 1.01
C GLN A 13 -20.41 -2.60 -0.47
N THR A 14 -19.26 -3.15 -0.85
CA THR A 14 -18.77 -3.20 -2.24
C THR A 14 -19.09 -4.52 -2.96
N SER A 15 -19.76 -5.44 -2.26
CA SER A 15 -20.25 -6.73 -2.74
C SER A 15 -21.54 -7.06 -2.01
N ASP A 16 -22.48 -7.72 -2.70
CA ASP A 16 -23.75 -8.18 -2.12
C ASP A 16 -23.57 -9.33 -1.11
N ALA A 17 -22.41 -10.00 -1.15
CA ALA A 17 -22.09 -11.14 -0.29
C ALA A 17 -20.63 -11.04 0.21
N PRO A 18 -20.31 -10.16 1.16
CA PRO A 18 -18.97 -10.08 1.73
C PRO A 18 -18.63 -11.38 2.47
N ILE A 19 -17.37 -11.81 2.37
CA ILE A 19 -16.86 -13.03 3.04
C ILE A 19 -17.12 -12.96 4.56
N GLY A 20 -16.98 -11.78 5.17
CA GLY A 20 -17.42 -11.51 6.54
C GLY A 20 -16.65 -12.29 7.61
N LEU A 21 -15.37 -12.62 7.36
CA LEU A 21 -14.48 -13.23 8.35
C LEU A 21 -13.84 -12.14 9.22
N GLU A 22 -13.90 -12.33 10.54
CA GLU A 22 -13.21 -11.46 11.50
C GLU A 22 -11.76 -11.95 11.67
N MET A 23 -10.83 -11.24 11.04
CA MET A 23 -9.39 -11.57 11.04
C MET A 23 -8.66 -10.85 12.18
N VAL A 24 -7.75 -11.56 12.87
CA VAL A 24 -6.98 -11.01 14.01
C VAL A 24 -5.48 -10.99 13.79
N ARG A 25 -4.97 -11.80 12.86
CA ARG A 25 -3.52 -11.90 12.60
C ARG A 25 -3.27 -12.29 11.16
N ALA A 26 -2.14 -11.84 10.63
CA ALA A 26 -1.63 -12.27 9.33
C ALA A 26 -0.10 -12.35 9.38
N GLU A 27 0.47 -13.43 8.85
CA GLU A 27 1.92 -13.66 8.83
C GLU A 27 2.31 -14.56 7.65
N GLY A 28 3.28 -14.13 6.86
CA GLY A 28 3.70 -14.86 5.67
C GLY A 28 2.53 -15.03 4.70
N ILE A 29 2.17 -16.27 4.38
CA ILE A 29 1.04 -16.59 3.49
C ILE A 29 -0.26 -16.89 4.24
N TRP A 30 -0.29 -16.73 5.57
CA TRP A 30 -1.40 -17.16 6.41
C TRP A 30 -2.15 -15.99 7.02
N LEU A 31 -3.48 -16.10 7.03
CA LEU A 31 -4.42 -15.26 7.77
C LEU A 31 -5.05 -16.09 8.90
N TYR A 32 -5.39 -15.47 10.02
CA TYR A 32 -5.97 -16.13 11.19
C TYR A 32 -7.22 -15.38 11.64
N ASP A 33 -8.33 -16.10 11.80
CA ASP A 33 -9.56 -15.55 12.37
C ASP A 33 -9.54 -15.57 13.91
N ILE A 34 -10.59 -14.98 14.51
CA ILE A 34 -10.79 -14.92 15.97
C ILE A 34 -10.83 -16.29 16.65
N ASP A 35 -11.17 -17.35 15.92
CA ASP A 35 -11.24 -18.73 16.42
C ASP A 35 -9.89 -19.47 16.24
N GLY A 36 -8.88 -18.79 15.70
CA GLY A 36 -7.55 -19.33 15.44
C GLY A 36 -7.44 -20.19 14.19
N LYS A 37 -8.50 -20.27 13.37
CA LYS A 37 -8.46 -20.99 12.10
C LYS A 37 -7.60 -20.22 11.11
N ARG A 38 -6.72 -20.96 10.44
CA ARG A 38 -5.80 -20.41 9.43
C ARG A 38 -6.38 -20.52 8.02
N TYR A 39 -6.18 -19.47 7.23
CA TYR A 39 -6.53 -19.40 5.82
C TYR A 39 -5.27 -19.10 5.02
N LEU A 40 -5.06 -19.85 3.93
CA LEU A 40 -4.00 -19.58 2.98
C LEU A 40 -4.42 -18.41 2.09
N ASP A 41 -3.64 -17.34 2.07
CA ASP A 41 -3.88 -16.21 1.17
C ASP A 41 -3.34 -16.52 -0.24
N MET A 42 -4.25 -16.84 -1.15
CA MET A 42 -3.93 -17.13 -2.55
C MET A 42 -4.06 -15.91 -3.47
N ILE A 43 -4.39 -14.74 -2.94
CA ILE A 43 -4.56 -13.49 -3.71
C ILE A 43 -3.62 -12.37 -3.26
N SER A 44 -2.85 -12.57 -2.20
CA SER A 44 -1.89 -11.60 -1.67
C SER A 44 -2.55 -10.26 -1.30
N GLY A 45 -3.74 -10.33 -0.67
CA GLY A 45 -4.52 -9.13 -0.32
C GLY A 45 -4.90 -8.25 -1.52
N PHE A 46 -5.16 -8.86 -2.69
CA PHE A 46 -5.28 -8.22 -4.01
C PHE A 46 -3.94 -7.73 -4.59
N SER A 47 -2.96 -8.65 -4.66
CA SER A 47 -1.64 -8.43 -5.28
C SER A 47 -0.75 -7.39 -4.59
N VAL A 48 -0.96 -7.17 -3.29
CA VAL A 48 -0.23 -6.18 -2.47
C VAL A 48 0.84 -6.86 -1.60
N ALA A 49 0.50 -7.95 -0.92
CA ALA A 49 1.34 -8.60 0.08
C ALA A 49 2.40 -9.56 -0.53
N ASN A 50 3.16 -9.08 -1.53
CA ASN A 50 4.01 -9.93 -2.38
C ASN A 50 5.15 -10.65 -1.64
N ILE A 51 5.57 -10.13 -0.49
CA ILE A 51 6.59 -10.74 0.38
C ILE A 51 5.98 -11.37 1.64
N GLY A 52 4.67 -11.60 1.62
CA GLY A 52 3.88 -12.07 2.75
C GLY A 52 3.46 -10.97 3.71
N HIS A 53 2.47 -11.30 4.53
CA HIS A 53 1.92 -10.43 5.57
C HIS A 53 2.90 -10.24 6.73
N SER A 54 2.92 -9.04 7.29
CA SER A 54 3.69 -8.69 8.50
C SER A 54 5.19 -9.05 8.44
N HIS A 55 5.83 -8.91 7.26
CA HIS A 55 7.23 -9.27 7.09
C HIS A 55 8.13 -8.51 8.09
N PRO A 56 8.92 -9.20 8.96
CA PRO A 56 9.62 -8.57 10.09
C PRO A 56 10.50 -7.37 9.72
N LYS A 57 11.24 -7.47 8.61
CA LYS A 57 12.09 -6.36 8.13
C LYS A 57 11.29 -5.11 7.73
N VAL A 58 10.09 -5.27 7.18
CA VAL A 58 9.23 -4.14 6.78
C VAL A 58 8.61 -3.49 8.01
N VAL A 59 8.08 -4.30 8.92
CA VAL A 59 7.51 -3.81 10.19
C VAL A 59 8.55 -3.01 10.96
N GLN A 60 9.77 -3.54 11.09
CA GLN A 60 10.87 -2.84 11.76
C GLN A 60 11.23 -1.52 11.05
N ALA A 61 11.37 -1.52 9.72
CA ALA A 61 11.70 -0.30 8.97
C ALA A 61 10.63 0.80 9.13
N VAL A 62 9.34 0.43 9.08
CA VAL A 62 8.23 1.36 9.31
C VAL A 62 8.24 1.91 10.72
N GLN A 63 8.43 1.06 11.74
CA GLN A 63 8.50 1.49 13.14
C GLN A 63 9.68 2.45 13.38
N SER A 64 10.87 2.12 12.88
CA SER A 64 12.06 2.97 13.01
C SER A 64 11.91 4.32 12.32
N GLN A 65 11.24 4.36 11.16
CA GLN A 65 10.98 5.61 10.46
C GLN A 65 9.90 6.44 11.18
N ALA A 66 8.79 5.83 11.57
CA ALA A 66 7.70 6.51 12.26
C ALA A 66 8.14 7.13 13.59
N ALA A 67 9.09 6.51 14.30
CA ALA A 67 9.69 7.07 15.51
C ALA A 67 10.52 8.34 15.27
N GLN A 68 11.06 8.53 14.06
CA GLN A 68 11.74 9.76 13.67
C GLN A 68 10.75 10.81 13.16
N TYR A 69 9.89 10.42 12.21
CA TYR A 69 8.77 11.20 11.72
C TYR A 69 7.84 10.32 10.88
N MET A 70 6.53 10.51 11.04
CA MET A 70 5.50 9.84 10.23
C MET A 70 5.10 10.67 9.01
N HIS A 71 5.07 11.99 9.13
CA HIS A 71 4.62 12.89 8.07
C HIS A 71 5.39 14.22 8.12
N LEU A 72 5.77 14.70 6.94
CA LEU A 72 6.38 16.00 6.66
C LEU A 72 5.71 16.59 5.42
N ILE A 73 6.10 17.79 4.97
CA ILE A 73 5.64 18.31 3.68
C ILE A 73 6.14 17.38 2.56
N VAL A 74 5.20 16.74 1.85
CA VAL A 74 5.47 15.69 0.85
C VAL A 74 5.55 16.22 -0.59
N TYR A 75 5.35 17.52 -0.81
CA TYR A 75 5.32 18.14 -2.14
C TYR A 75 6.70 18.52 -2.70
N GLY A 76 7.77 17.83 -2.28
CA GLY A 76 9.13 18.05 -2.76
C GLY A 76 9.91 19.18 -2.07
N GLU A 77 9.30 19.84 -1.09
CA GLU A 77 9.92 20.95 -0.34
C GLU A 77 11.01 20.47 0.65
N TYR A 78 10.93 19.23 1.11
CA TYR A 78 11.91 18.62 2.01
C TYR A 78 12.61 17.44 1.36
N ILE A 79 13.91 17.33 1.63
CA ILE A 79 14.71 16.16 1.25
C ILE A 79 14.45 15.05 2.27
N GLN A 80 13.66 14.05 1.85
CA GLN A 80 13.33 12.89 2.69
C GLN A 80 14.20 11.70 2.28
N GLN A 81 15.13 11.29 3.15
CA GLN A 81 16.09 10.22 2.84
C GLN A 81 15.43 8.94 2.30
N PRO A 82 14.34 8.39 2.90
CA PRO A 82 13.71 7.18 2.37
C PRO A 82 13.17 7.36 0.95
N GLN A 83 12.55 8.52 0.67
CA GLN A 83 12.00 8.85 -0.64
C GLN A 83 13.09 8.93 -1.71
N VAL A 84 14.18 9.66 -1.43
CA VAL A 84 15.29 9.86 -2.38
C VAL A 84 16.03 8.54 -2.63
N ALA A 85 16.31 7.77 -1.58
CA ALA A 85 16.97 6.47 -1.72
C ALA A 85 16.13 5.49 -2.53
N TYR A 86 14.81 5.49 -2.33
CA TYR A 86 13.91 4.61 -3.08
C TYR A 86 13.78 5.04 -4.55
N ALA A 87 13.68 6.35 -4.83
CA ALA A 87 13.66 6.85 -6.21
C ALA A 87 14.93 6.45 -6.97
N LYS A 88 16.11 6.64 -6.35
CA LYS A 88 17.39 6.21 -6.93
C LYS A 88 17.39 4.71 -7.22
N LEU A 89 17.04 3.89 -6.23
CA LEU A 89 16.99 2.43 -6.40
C LEU A 89 16.04 2.03 -7.53
N LEU A 90 14.83 2.59 -7.59
CA LEU A 90 13.87 2.32 -8.66
C LEU A 90 14.46 2.61 -10.04
N THR A 91 15.07 3.78 -10.22
CA THR A 91 15.63 4.19 -11.51
C THR A 91 16.78 3.31 -11.99
N GLU A 92 17.48 2.60 -11.08
CA GLU A 92 18.52 1.63 -11.44
C GLU A 92 17.97 0.36 -12.12
N TYR A 93 16.68 0.04 -11.90
CA TYR A 93 16.01 -1.13 -12.50
C TYR A 93 15.13 -0.78 -13.70
N LEU A 94 14.99 0.50 -14.05
CA LEU A 94 14.16 0.97 -15.14
C LEU A 94 15.00 1.30 -16.40
N PRO A 95 14.37 1.33 -17.60
CA PRO A 95 15.03 1.85 -18.79
C PRO A 95 15.62 3.25 -18.56
N PRO A 96 16.75 3.63 -19.19
CA PRO A 96 17.40 4.93 -18.96
C PRO A 96 16.51 6.16 -19.20
N SER A 97 15.47 6.04 -20.02
CA SER A 97 14.49 7.10 -20.28
C SER A 97 13.49 7.32 -19.13
N LEU A 98 13.40 6.39 -18.17
CA LEU A 98 12.54 6.45 -16.99
C LEU A 98 13.39 6.71 -15.74
N ASN A 99 13.92 7.93 -15.64
CA ASN A 99 14.96 8.34 -14.69
C ASN A 99 14.49 9.34 -13.63
N CYS A 100 13.19 9.62 -13.55
CA CYS A 100 12.60 10.53 -12.56
C CYS A 100 11.29 9.93 -12.04
N VAL A 101 11.05 10.03 -10.73
CA VAL A 101 9.95 9.36 -10.05
C VAL A 101 9.06 10.39 -9.35
N TYR A 102 7.76 10.30 -9.57
CA TYR A 102 6.73 10.99 -8.78
C TYR A 102 5.93 9.94 -8.02
N PHE A 103 5.93 10.00 -6.70
CA PHE A 103 5.27 9.01 -5.85
C PHE A 103 3.79 9.35 -5.63
N THR A 104 2.93 8.34 -5.66
CA THR A 104 1.50 8.42 -5.34
C THR A 104 1.12 7.29 -4.38
N ASN A 105 -0.05 7.39 -3.75
CA ASN A 105 -0.52 6.38 -2.79
C ASN A 105 -1.26 5.22 -3.46
N SER A 106 -1.72 5.39 -4.69
CA SER A 106 -2.49 4.38 -5.40
C SER A 106 -2.19 4.36 -6.90
N GLY A 107 -2.57 3.26 -7.55
CA GLY A 107 -2.53 3.13 -9.01
C GLY A 107 -3.52 4.05 -9.72
N ALA A 108 -4.64 4.41 -9.08
CA ALA A 108 -5.59 5.38 -9.61
C ALA A 108 -4.95 6.77 -9.71
N GLU A 109 -4.31 7.24 -8.63
CA GLU A 109 -3.56 8.50 -8.62
C GLU A 109 -2.40 8.48 -9.63
N ALA A 110 -1.68 7.36 -9.75
CA ALA A 110 -0.60 7.22 -10.72
C ALA A 110 -1.12 7.38 -12.16
N THR A 111 -2.26 6.75 -12.48
CA THR A 111 -2.89 6.81 -13.80
C THR A 111 -3.39 8.22 -14.11
N GLU A 112 -4.06 8.87 -13.15
CA GLU A 112 -4.54 10.24 -13.30
C GLU A 112 -3.38 11.24 -13.48
N GLY A 113 -2.34 11.11 -12.65
CA GLY A 113 -1.14 11.93 -12.72
C GLY A 113 -0.41 11.79 -14.05
N ALA A 114 -0.22 10.54 -14.52
CA ALA A 114 0.38 10.27 -15.83
C ALA A 114 -0.44 10.89 -16.97
N MET A 115 -1.76 10.78 -16.93
CA MET A 115 -2.65 11.39 -17.93
C MET A 115 -2.53 12.92 -17.93
N LYS A 116 -2.54 13.55 -16.76
CA LYS A 116 -2.38 15.01 -16.61
C LYS A 116 -1.03 15.48 -17.15
N LEU A 117 0.05 14.78 -16.83
CA LEU A 117 1.39 15.09 -17.33
C LEU A 117 1.47 14.95 -18.85
N ALA A 118 0.95 13.84 -19.41
CA ALA A 118 0.94 13.60 -20.85
C ALA A 118 0.18 14.70 -21.59
N LYS A 119 -1.00 15.08 -21.12
CA LYS A 119 -1.78 16.20 -21.67
C LYS A 119 -1.03 17.53 -21.60
N ARG A 120 -0.40 17.82 -20.46
CA ARG A 120 0.37 19.06 -20.27
C ARG A 120 1.56 19.17 -21.21
N VAL A 121 2.28 18.06 -21.45
CA VAL A 121 3.45 18.00 -22.33
C VAL A 121 3.05 18.02 -23.81
N THR A 122 1.92 17.40 -24.16
CA THR A 122 1.42 17.34 -25.54
C THR A 122 0.49 18.49 -25.93
N ASN A 123 0.13 19.38 -25.00
CA ASN A 123 -0.84 20.47 -25.16
C ASN A 123 -2.23 20.00 -25.63
N ARG A 124 -2.75 18.92 -25.03
CA ARG A 124 -4.07 18.34 -25.32
C ARG A 124 -5.01 18.39 -24.12
#